data_AF-A0A5R8LBX4-F1
#
_entry.id   AF-A0A5R8LBX4-F1
#
_cell.length_a   1.000
_cell.length_b   1.000
_cell.length_c   1.000
_cell.angle_alpha   90.00
_cell.angle_beta   90.00
_cell.angle_gamma   90.00
#
_symmetry.space_group_name_H-M   'P 1'
#
loop_
_entity.id
_entity.type
_entity.pdbx_description
1 polymer ?
#
loop_
_entity_poly.entity_id
_entity_poly.type
_entity_poly.pdbx_seq_one_letter_code
_entity_poly.pdbx_strand_id
1 'polypeptide(L)'
;MTTEIKPTAFKNGAPKAERNGMFGNELRLIEAAKAGERITAIVTYEIPKVIHDEIADEKYPIVAAVHIEPLFDEERAAAAGKLQAAEYKARTGEGALDFGDMEDED
;
A
#
# COMPACT_ATOMS: atom_id res chain seq x y z
N MET A 1 -1.28 -20.50 -26.35
CA MET A 1 -0.96 -21.09 -25.04
C MET A 1 -1.59 -20.19 -23.99
N THR A 2 -2.49 -20.70 -23.16
CA THR A 2 -3.06 -19.91 -22.05
C THR A 2 -2.03 -19.87 -20.93
N THR A 3 -1.39 -18.72 -20.75
CA THR A 3 -0.47 -18.50 -19.62
C THR A 3 -1.28 -18.58 -18.33
N GLU A 4 -0.92 -19.49 -17.44
CA GLU A 4 -1.55 -19.63 -16.13
C GLU A 4 -1.16 -18.44 -15.25
N ILE A 5 -2.15 -17.69 -14.77
CA ILE A 5 -1.93 -16.53 -13.89
C ILE A 5 -1.83 -17.04 -12.45
N LYS A 6 -0.73 -16.73 -11.77
CA LYS A 6 -0.53 -17.08 -10.36
C LYS A 6 -1.14 -16.01 -9.45
N PRO A 7 -1.63 -16.36 -8.25
CA PRO A 7 -2.18 -15.40 -7.30
C PRO A 7 -1.20 -14.30 -6.93
N THR A 8 -1.72 -13.11 -6.59
CA THR A 8 -0.88 -11.99 -6.14
C THR A 8 -0.06 -12.37 -4.90
N ALA A 9 1.26 -12.16 -4.99
CA ALA A 9 2.18 -12.28 -3.88
C ALA A 9 2.72 -10.89 -3.49
N PHE A 10 3.01 -10.71 -2.21
CA PHE A 10 3.58 -9.48 -1.68
C PHE A 10 5.04 -9.69 -1.26
N LYS A 11 5.89 -8.68 -1.47
CA LYS A 11 7.23 -8.61 -0.85
C LYS A 11 7.03 -8.42 0.67
N ASN A 12 7.60 -9.32 1.48
CA ASN A 12 7.74 -9.29 2.95
C ASN A 12 6.62 -8.64 3.80
N GLY A 13 5.98 -9.42 4.70
CA GLY A 13 5.22 -8.87 5.83
C GLY A 13 3.83 -8.32 5.54
N ALA A 14 3.34 -8.41 4.30
CA ALA A 14 1.96 -8.02 3.95
C ALA A 14 0.93 -9.12 4.29
N PRO A 15 -0.37 -8.79 4.35
CA PRO A 15 -1.41 -9.76 4.67
C PRO A 15 -1.48 -10.87 3.61
N LYS A 16 -1.84 -12.09 4.03
CA LYS A 16 -1.96 -13.25 3.13
C LYS A 16 -2.81 -12.91 1.90
N ALA A 17 -2.37 -13.41 0.74
CA ALA A 17 -2.96 -13.18 -0.60
C ALA A 17 -4.50 -13.10 -0.58
N GLU A 18 -5.14 -14.10 0.01
CA GLU A 18 -6.60 -14.27 -0.03
C GLU A 18 -7.42 -13.18 0.70
N ARG A 19 -6.79 -12.31 1.50
CA ARG A 19 -7.50 -11.31 2.33
C ARG A 19 -7.00 -9.88 2.18
N ASN A 20 -6.05 -9.65 1.28
CA ASN A 20 -5.42 -8.34 1.10
C ASN A 20 -6.03 -7.50 -0.02
N GLY A 21 -7.22 -7.85 -0.52
CA GLY A 21 -7.96 -7.15 -1.58
C GLY A 21 -7.29 -7.05 -2.95
N MET A 22 -6.08 -7.60 -3.13
CA MET A 22 -5.42 -7.71 -4.42
C MET A 22 -5.71 -9.04 -5.13
N PHE A 23 -6.05 -10.08 -4.37
CA PHE A 23 -6.46 -11.38 -4.91
C PHE A 23 -7.67 -11.23 -5.85
N GLY A 24 -7.61 -11.86 -7.03
CA GLY A 24 -8.63 -11.77 -8.06
C GLY A 24 -8.47 -10.57 -9.01
N ASN A 25 -7.50 -9.68 -8.76
CA ASN A 25 -7.19 -8.53 -9.62
C ASN A 25 -5.90 -8.73 -10.43
N GLU A 26 -5.39 -9.96 -10.55
CA GLU A 26 -4.07 -10.27 -11.11
C GLU A 26 -3.87 -9.73 -12.53
N LEU A 27 -4.89 -9.83 -13.39
CA LEU A 27 -4.83 -9.29 -14.76
C LEU A 27 -4.62 -7.77 -14.76
N ARG A 28 -5.38 -7.04 -13.95
CA ARG A 28 -5.27 -5.58 -13.85
C ARG A 28 -3.91 -5.16 -13.30
N LEU A 29 -3.40 -5.90 -12.32
CA LEU A 29 -2.07 -5.66 -11.74
C LEU A 29 -0.96 -5.88 -12.78
N ILE A 30 -1.07 -6.92 -13.62
CA ILE A 30 -0.13 -7.17 -14.71
C ILE A 30 -0.21 -6.07 -15.77
N GLU A 31 -1.41 -5.61 -16.12
CA GLU A 31 -1.61 -4.51 -17.07
C GLU A 31 -1.00 -3.20 -16.55
N ALA A 32 -1.28 -2.83 -15.30
CA ALA A 32 -0.70 -1.66 -14.66
C ALA A 32 0.84 -1.74 -14.62
N ALA A 33 1.40 -2.90 -14.27
CA ALA A 33 2.86 -3.09 -14.26
C ALA A 33 3.48 -2.88 -15.64
N LYS A 34 2.87 -3.43 -16.70
CA LYS A 34 3.35 -3.21 -18.08
C LYS A 34 3.26 -1.76 -18.53
N ALA A 35 2.28 -1.02 -18.01
CA ALA A 35 2.10 0.40 -18.28
C ALA A 35 3.01 1.30 -17.41
N GLY A 36 3.75 0.74 -16.44
CA GLY A 36 4.53 1.50 -15.46
C GLY A 36 3.65 2.30 -14.50
N GLU A 37 2.40 1.89 -14.32
CA GLU A 37 1.41 2.62 -13.51
C GLU A 37 1.51 2.28 -12.03
N ARG A 38 1.27 3.29 -11.19
CA ARG A 38 1.12 3.13 -9.74
C ARG A 38 -0.35 2.97 -9.39
N ILE A 39 -0.66 1.94 -8.62
CA ILE A 39 -2.02 1.74 -8.09
C ILE A 39 -2.14 2.42 -6.74
N THR A 40 -3.11 3.31 -6.62
CA THR A 40 -3.50 3.90 -5.34
C THR A 40 -4.46 2.96 -4.62
N ALA A 41 -4.29 2.77 -3.32
CA ALA A 41 -5.15 1.91 -2.51
C ALA A 41 -5.47 2.57 -1.17
N ILE A 42 -6.63 2.21 -0.60
CA ILE A 42 -6.98 2.54 0.78
C ILE A 42 -6.51 1.38 1.66
N VAL A 43 -5.69 1.67 2.66
CA VAL A 43 -5.19 0.67 3.60
C VAL A 43 -5.82 0.88 4.96
N THR A 44 -6.40 -0.19 5.51
CA THR A 44 -6.87 -0.22 6.89
C THR A 44 -5.81 -0.88 7.76
N TYR A 45 -5.42 -0.19 8.83
CA TYR A 45 -4.46 -0.68 9.82
C TYR A 45 -5.15 -0.93 11.17
N GLU A 46 -4.65 -1.92 11.90
CA GLU A 46 -4.91 -2.10 13.33
C GLU A 46 -3.63 -1.92 14.15
N ILE A 47 -3.77 -1.57 15.43
CA ILE A 47 -2.66 -1.44 16.39
C ILE A 47 -2.88 -2.49 17.47
N PRO A 48 -2.45 -3.76 17.26
CA PRO A 48 -2.83 -4.85 18.15
C PRO A 48 -2.13 -4.77 19.51
N LYS A 49 -0.96 -4.11 19.59
CA LYS A 49 -0.24 -3.89 20.85
C LYS A 49 0.76 -2.74 20.76
N VAL A 50 1.16 -2.26 21.94
CA VAL A 50 2.31 -1.37 22.14
C VAL A 50 3.36 -2.14 22.92
N ILE A 51 4.61 -2.15 22.45
CA ILE A 51 5.75 -2.76 23.13
C ILE A 51 6.47 -1.67 23.93
N HIS A 52 6.93 -2.02 25.13
CA HIS A 52 7.84 -1.19 25.92
C HIS A 52 9.20 -1.89 25.99
N ASP A 53 10.24 -1.24 25.50
CA ASP A 53 11.63 -1.65 25.73
C ASP A 53 12.07 -1.06 27.08
N GLU A 54 12.28 -1.92 28.08
CA GLU A 54 12.63 -1.47 29.43
C GLU A 54 14.07 -0.94 29.53
N ILE A 55 14.98 -1.36 28.64
CA ILE A 55 16.39 -0.94 28.68
C ILE A 55 16.53 0.46 28.07
N ALA A 56 15.83 0.71 26.97
CA ALA A 56 15.82 2.00 26.29
C ALA A 56 14.77 2.99 26.85
N ASP A 57 13.82 2.50 27.65
CA ASP A 57 12.62 3.22 28.11
C ASP A 57 11.77 3.79 26.96
N GLU A 58 11.65 3.03 25.87
CA GLU A 58 10.97 3.45 24.66
C GLU A 58 9.68 2.65 24.42
N LYS A 59 8.65 3.31 23.90
CA LYS A 59 7.36 2.69 23.57
C LYS A 59 7.09 2.72 22.07
N TYR A 60 6.81 1.54 21.52
CA TYR A 60 6.63 1.35 20.09
C TYR A 60 5.27 0.73 19.78
N PRO A 61 4.40 1.40 18.99
CA PRO A 61 3.19 0.76 18.49
C PRO A 61 3.56 -0.27 17.42
N ILE A 62 2.99 -1.47 17.53
CA ILE A 62 3.01 -2.41 16.42
C ILE A 62 1.80 -2.09 15.55
N VAL A 63 2.02 -1.91 14.26
CA VAL A 63 0.98 -1.61 13.28
C VAL A 63 0.86 -2.78 12.31
N ALA A 64 -0.36 -3.24 12.05
CA ALA A 64 -0.62 -4.32 11.11
C ALA A 64 -1.65 -3.87 10.06
N ALA A 65 -1.33 -4.03 8.78
CA ALA A 65 -2.34 -3.86 7.73
C ALA A 65 -3.31 -5.05 7.79
N VAL A 66 -4.62 -4.77 7.76
CA VAL A 66 -5.65 -5.81 7.83
C VAL A 66 -6.46 -5.90 6.54
N HIS A 67 -6.49 -4.82 5.76
CA HIS A 67 -7.21 -4.76 4.51
C HIS A 67 -6.58 -3.72 3.58
N ILE A 68 -6.53 -4.02 2.29
CA ILE A 68 -6.03 -3.13 1.24
C ILE A 68 -7.07 -3.14 0.12
N GLU A 69 -7.63 -1.99 -0.23
CA GLU A 69 -8.64 -1.84 -1.29
C GLU A 69 -8.06 -0.99 -2.43
N PRO A 70 -7.66 -1.60 -3.56
CA PRO A 70 -7.15 -0.87 -4.71
C PRO A 70 -8.23 -0.03 -5.40
N LEU A 71 -7.89 1.21 -5.73
CA LEU A 71 -8.76 2.13 -6.45
C LEU A 71 -8.42 2.11 -7.95
N PHE A 72 -9.13 1.27 -8.70
CA PHE A 72 -8.97 1.18 -10.17
C PHE A 72 -9.72 2.27 -10.95
N ASP A 73 -10.61 3.01 -10.27
CA ASP A 73 -11.34 4.12 -10.85
C ASP A 73 -10.52 5.41 -10.73
N GLU A 74 -10.26 6.07 -11.86
CA GLU A 74 -9.39 7.25 -11.93
C GLU A 74 -9.90 8.42 -11.06
N GLU A 75 -11.21 8.65 -11.04
CA GLU A 75 -11.80 9.74 -10.24
C GLU A 75 -11.62 9.49 -8.75
N ARG A 76 -11.87 8.25 -8.29
CA ARG A 76 -11.66 7.85 -6.90
C ARG A 76 -10.18 7.89 -6.52
N ALA A 77 -9.29 7.43 -7.39
CA ALA A 77 -7.85 7.50 -7.16
C ALA A 77 -7.37 8.96 -7.04
N ALA A 78 -7.84 9.85 -7.92
CA ALA A 78 -7.52 11.28 -7.85
C ALA A 78 -8.08 11.95 -6.58
N ALA A 79 -9.29 11.58 -6.15
CA ALA A 79 -9.86 12.06 -4.89
C ALA A 79 -9.04 11.61 -3.68
N ALA A 80 -8.62 10.34 -3.66
CA ALA A 80 -7.73 9.82 -2.61
C ALA A 80 -6.38 10.54 -2.58
N GLY A 81 -5.79 10.84 -3.75
CA GLY A 81 -4.55 11.61 -3.85
C GLY A 81 -4.67 13.02 -3.24
N LYS A 82 -5.80 13.70 -3.43
CA LYS A 82 -6.06 15.02 -2.80
C LYS A 82 -6.13 14.92 -1.28
N LEU A 83 -6.79 13.89 -0.75
CA LEU A 83 -6.86 13.65 0.69
C LEU A 83 -5.47 13.36 1.26
N GLN A 84 -4.69 12.51 0.60
CA GLN A 84 -3.32 12.19 1.01
C GLN A 84 -2.45 13.45 1.05
N ALA A 85 -2.49 14.29 0.02
CA ALA A 85 -1.72 15.53 -0.01
C ALA A 85 -2.11 16.50 1.12
N ALA A 86 -3.41 16.61 1.42
CA ALA A 86 -3.90 17.44 2.51
C ALA A 86 -3.42 16.93 3.88
N GLU A 87 -3.55 15.63 4.15
CA GLU A 87 -3.10 15.00 5.40
C GLU A 87 -1.57 15.08 5.55
N TYR A 88 -0.82 14.85 4.47
CA TYR A 88 0.63 14.97 4.50
C TYR A 88 1.06 16.39 4.86
N LYS A 89 0.50 17.39 4.17
CA LYS A 89 0.78 18.80 4.45
C LYS A 89 0.41 19.19 5.88
N ALA A 90 -0.73 18.71 6.38
CA ALA A 90 -1.13 18.97 7.76
C ALA A 90 -0.15 18.37 8.79
N ARG A 91 0.40 17.18 8.51
CA ARG A 91 1.33 16.47 9.39
C ARG A 91 2.77 17.02 9.33
N THR A 92 3.28 17.34 8.14
CA THR A 92 4.70 17.68 7.93
C THR A 92 4.96 19.15 7.61
N GLY A 93 3.92 19.90 7.19
CA GLY A 93 4.07 21.26 6.66
C GLY A 93 4.59 21.32 5.22
N GLU A 94 4.93 20.19 4.61
CA GLU A 94 5.47 20.12 3.26
C GLU A 94 4.39 20.11 2.18
N GLY A 95 4.77 20.52 0.96
CA GLY A 95 3.82 20.72 -0.15
C GLY A 95 3.46 19.47 -0.94
N ALA A 96 4.30 18.43 -0.92
CA ALA A 96 4.08 17.21 -1.70
C ALA A 96 4.81 16.02 -1.07
N LEU A 97 4.22 14.83 -1.22
CA LEU A 97 4.86 13.56 -0.89
C LEU A 97 5.80 13.18 -2.04
N ASP A 98 7.07 12.94 -1.74
CA ASP A 98 8.01 12.36 -2.71
C ASP A 98 7.97 10.83 -2.58
N PHE A 99 7.62 10.15 -3.67
CA PHE A 99 7.53 8.70 -3.72
C PHE A 99 8.81 8.03 -4.24
N GLY A 100 9.84 8.81 -4.62
CA GLY A 100 11.00 8.31 -5.35
C GLY A 100 10.64 7.78 -6.74
N ASP A 101 11.65 7.51 -7.55
CA ASP A 101 11.49 6.72 -8.78
C ASP A 101 11.37 5.23 -8.42
N MET A 102 10.53 4.48 -9.14
CA MET A 102 10.64 3.02 -9.07
C MET A 102 11.93 2.66 -9.80
N GLU A 103 13.06 2.59 -9.08
CA GLU A 103 14.24 1.96 -9.64
C GLU A 103 13.90 0.48 -9.90
N ASP A 104 14.01 0.08 -11.17
CA ASP A 104 13.95 -1.31 -11.59
C ASP A 104 15.09 -2.06 -10.87
N GLU A 105 14.81 -2.69 -9.73
CA GLU A 105 15.72 -3.69 -9.15
C GLU A 105 15.70 -4.92 -10.08
N ASP A 106 16.68 -5.01 -10.98
CA ASP A 106 16.98 -6.15 -11.87
C ASP A 106 16.96 -7.52 -11.16
#